data_AF-A0A960MG94-F1
#
_entry.id   AF-A0A960MG94-F1
#
_cell.length_a   1.000
_cell.length_b   1.000
_cell.length_c   1.000
_cell.angle_alpha   90.00
_cell.angle_beta   90.00
_cell.angle_gamma   90.00
#
_symmetry.space_group_name_H-M   'P 1'
#
loop_
_entity.id
_entity.type
_entity.pdbx_description
1 polymer ?
#
loop_
_entity_poly.entity_id
_entity_poly.type
_entity_poly.pdbx_seq_one_letter_code
_entity_poly.pdbx_strand_id
1 'polypeptide(L)'
;MNQRLLVGTRKGLFIYENSSAGWRRLHFEFAGVQVPFVLSDRRDGSLYAALHHGHFGDKLHRSTDGGATWEEIAAPAFPPKPEDEPDVMCPMGGIPIPWNVELIWSMATGDPDQPGRLWAGTIPGALFRSDDGGRSW
;
A
#
# COMPACT_ATOMS: atom_id res chain seq x y z
N MET A 1 21.97 -3.25 14.56
CA MET A 1 20.59 -3.25 14.02
C MET A 1 20.51 -4.35 12.98
N ASN A 2 19.63 -5.33 13.16
CA ASN A 2 19.42 -6.36 12.14
C ASN A 2 18.74 -5.72 10.92
N GLN A 3 19.28 -5.97 9.74
CA GLN A 3 18.71 -5.47 8.50
C GLN A 3 17.50 -6.33 8.13
N ARG A 4 16.41 -5.68 7.72
CA ARG A 4 15.21 -6.37 7.23
C ARG A 4 15.05 -6.14 5.73
N LEU A 5 14.55 -7.16 5.04
CA LEU A 5 14.15 -7.10 3.64
C LEU A 5 12.68 -7.47 3.54
N LEU A 6 11.89 -6.57 2.93
CA LEU A 6 10.46 -6.75 2.68
C LEU A 6 10.28 -7.02 1.19
N VAL A 7 9.64 -8.13 0.84
CA VAL A 7 9.47 -8.57 -0.55
C VAL A 7 8.00 -8.78 -0.83
N GLY A 8 7.37 -7.79 -1.47
CA GLY A 8 6.02 -7.89 -2.01
C GLY A 8 6.01 -8.69 -3.31
N THR A 9 5.07 -9.62 -3.45
CA THR A 9 4.95 -10.49 -4.63
C THR A 9 3.49 -10.69 -5.01
N ARG A 10 3.23 -11.37 -6.15
CA ARG A 10 1.89 -11.89 -6.49
C ARG A 10 1.42 -13.06 -5.60
N LYS A 11 2.22 -13.51 -4.65
CA LYS A 11 1.94 -14.64 -3.77
C LYS A 11 1.86 -14.26 -2.29
N GLY A 12 2.06 -12.99 -1.95
CA GLY A 12 2.06 -12.47 -0.59
C GLY A 12 3.31 -11.63 -0.30
N LEU A 13 3.46 -11.28 0.97
CA LEU A 13 4.58 -10.53 1.52
C LEU A 13 5.53 -11.48 2.26
N PHE A 14 6.81 -11.45 1.89
CA PHE A 14 7.86 -12.12 2.65
C PHE A 14 8.70 -11.10 3.41
N ILE A 15 8.99 -11.39 4.68
CA ILE A 15 9.87 -10.57 5.52
C ILE A 15 11.09 -11.41 5.89
N TYR A 16 12.28 -10.91 5.58
CA TYR A 16 13.55 -11.54 5.92
C TYR A 16 14.36 -10.67 6.88
N GLU A 17 15.19 -11.32 7.67
CA GLU A 17 16.14 -10.69 8.56
C GLU A 17 17.55 -11.20 8.27
N ASN A 18 18.51 -10.28 8.23
CA ASN A 18 19.92 -10.59 8.11
C ASN A 18 20.49 -10.91 9.51
N SER A 19 21.17 -12.06 9.60
CA SER A 19 21.92 -12.51 10.77
C SER A 19 23.35 -12.86 10.39
N SER A 20 24.20 -13.17 11.39
CA SER A 20 25.56 -13.67 11.14
C SER A 20 25.60 -14.96 10.30
N ALA A 21 24.53 -15.75 10.31
CA ALA A 21 24.37 -16.96 9.50
C ALA A 21 23.74 -16.69 8.11
N GLY A 22 23.51 -15.43 7.75
CA GLY A 22 22.86 -15.02 6.50
C GLY A 22 21.39 -14.63 6.68
N TRP A 23 20.67 -14.54 5.56
CA TRP A 23 19.26 -14.15 5.52
C TRP A 23 18.34 -15.29 5.94
N ARG A 24 17.44 -15.01 6.89
CA ARG A 24 16.40 -15.92 7.38
C ARG A 24 15.04 -15.31 7.13
N ARG A 25 14.08 -16.11 6.63
CA ARG A 25 12.67 -15.68 6.57
C ARG A 25 12.10 -15.59 7.98
N LEU A 26 11.56 -14.42 8.33
CA LEU A 26 10.82 -14.19 9.56
C LEU A 26 9.33 -14.49 9.38
N HIS A 27 8.71 -13.87 8.38
CA HIS A 27 7.26 -13.90 8.17
C HIS A 27 6.91 -14.18 6.71
N PHE A 28 5.72 -14.76 6.52
CA PHE A 28 5.06 -14.89 5.24
C PHE A 28 3.58 -14.57 5.41
N GLU A 29 3.17 -13.41 4.90
CA GLU A 29 1.87 -12.81 5.15
C GLU A 29 1.09 -12.66 3.84
N PHE A 30 -0.24 -12.55 3.94
CA PHE A 30 -1.14 -12.36 2.80
C PHE A 30 -1.00 -13.44 1.71
N ALA A 31 -0.95 -14.70 2.13
CA ALA A 31 -0.73 -15.84 1.24
C ALA A 31 -1.73 -15.86 0.07
N GLY A 32 -1.22 -15.86 -1.15
CA GLY A 32 -2.02 -15.88 -2.38
C GLY A 32 -2.60 -14.52 -2.79
N VAL A 33 -2.38 -13.47 -2.01
CA VAL A 33 -2.77 -12.09 -2.34
C VAL A 33 -1.58 -11.34 -2.91
N GLN A 34 -1.80 -10.50 -3.91
CA GLN A 34 -0.74 -9.68 -4.47
C GLN A 34 -0.43 -8.50 -3.55
N VAL A 35 0.87 -8.28 -3.28
CA VAL A 35 1.38 -7.14 -2.52
C VAL A 35 2.19 -6.27 -3.47
N PRO A 36 1.55 -5.35 -4.21
CA PRO A 36 2.23 -4.47 -5.17
C PRO A 36 3.26 -3.53 -4.53
N PHE A 37 3.02 -3.10 -3.29
CA PHE A 37 3.90 -2.16 -2.61
C PHE A 37 3.93 -2.42 -1.10
N VAL A 38 5.11 -2.28 -0.51
CA VAL A 38 5.32 -2.35 0.94
C VAL A 38 6.18 -1.17 1.36
N LEU A 39 5.75 -0.45 2.38
CA LEU A 39 6.40 0.75 2.90
C LEU A 39 6.80 0.53 4.36
N SER A 40 7.99 0.98 4.72
CA SER A 40 8.45 1.03 6.11
C SER A 40 8.58 2.48 6.53
N ASP A 41 7.90 2.85 7.61
CA ASP A 41 8.05 4.16 8.22
C ASP A 41 9.12 4.10 9.31
N ARG A 42 10.24 4.78 9.08
CA ARG A 42 11.36 4.79 10.03
C ARG A 42 11.11 5.68 11.24
N ARG A 43 10.07 6.52 11.20
CA ARG A 43 9.75 7.47 12.27
C ARG A 43 9.15 6.77 13.48
N ASP A 44 8.33 5.75 13.24
CA ASP A 44 7.66 4.97 14.29
C ASP A 44 7.83 3.45 14.19
N GLY A 45 8.46 2.95 13.12
CA GLY A 45 8.67 1.53 12.88
C GLY A 45 7.49 0.81 12.23
N SER A 46 6.42 1.52 11.87
CA SER A 46 5.27 0.93 11.19
C SER A 46 5.64 0.36 9.82
N LEU A 47 4.98 -0.74 9.45
CA LEU A 47 4.99 -1.27 8.11
C LEU A 47 3.59 -1.11 7.50
N TYR A 48 3.54 -0.80 6.21
CA TYR A 48 2.31 -0.70 5.43
C TYR A 48 2.42 -1.64 4.23
N ALA A 49 1.38 -2.41 3.99
CA ALA A 49 1.28 -3.31 2.84
C ALA A 49 0.04 -2.92 2.02
N ALA A 50 0.28 -2.43 0.80
CA ALA A 50 -0.77 -2.31 -0.19
C ALA A 50 -1.04 -3.69 -0.76
N LEU A 51 -2.30 -4.10 -0.78
CA LEU A 51 -2.77 -5.39 -1.27
C LEU A 51 -3.71 -5.17 -2.45
N HIS A 52 -3.57 -6.03 -3.45
CA HIS A 52 -4.46 -6.06 -4.61
C HIS A 52 -5.21 -7.39 -4.66
N HIS A 53 -6.52 -7.36 -4.37
CA HIS A 53 -7.38 -8.55 -4.33
C HIS A 53 -8.07 -8.86 -5.67
N GLY A 54 -7.67 -8.21 -6.76
CA GLY A 54 -8.35 -8.33 -8.05
C GLY A 54 -9.79 -7.83 -7.94
N HIS A 55 -10.76 -8.73 -7.86
CA HIS A 55 -12.19 -8.38 -7.86
C HIS A 55 -12.63 -7.52 -6.66
N PHE A 56 -11.98 -7.66 -5.50
CA PHE A 56 -12.37 -6.94 -4.27
C PHE A 56 -11.65 -5.59 -4.09
N GLY A 57 -10.96 -5.14 -5.14
CA GLY A 57 -10.18 -3.91 -5.15
C GLY A 57 -8.96 -3.96 -4.24
N ASP A 58 -8.39 -2.78 -3.99
CA ASP A 58 -7.25 -2.67 -3.09
C ASP A 58 -7.65 -2.64 -1.63
N LYS A 59 -6.68 -3.04 -0.80
CA LYS A 59 -6.73 -2.96 0.65
C LYS A 59 -5.39 -2.44 1.14
N LEU A 60 -5.40 -1.76 2.28
CA LEU A 60 -4.18 -1.31 2.94
C LEU A 60 -4.13 -1.93 4.33
N HIS A 61 -3.00 -2.53 4.67
CA HIS A 61 -2.79 -3.11 5.99
C HIS A 61 -1.59 -2.45 6.66
N ARG A 62 -1.67 -2.29 7.98
CA ARG A 62 -0.59 -1.74 8.81
C ARG A 62 -0.16 -2.74 9.86
N SER A 63 1.14 -2.82 10.11
CA SER A 63 1.74 -3.53 11.21
C SER A 63 2.57 -2.59 12.07
N THR A 64 2.48 -2.73 13.39
CA THR A 64 3.26 -1.96 14.38
C THR A 64 4.20 -2.83 15.21
N ASP A 65 4.22 -4.15 14.96
CA ASP A 65 5.04 -5.13 15.68
C ASP A 65 6.11 -5.78 14.78
N GLY A 66 6.47 -5.09 13.69
CA GLY A 66 7.51 -5.54 12.77
C GLY A 66 7.06 -6.56 11.73
N GLY A 67 5.76 -6.67 11.51
CA GLY A 67 5.14 -7.54 10.50
C GLY A 67 4.64 -8.87 11.05
N ALA A 68 4.55 -9.02 12.38
CA ALA A 68 4.04 -10.23 13.03
C ALA A 68 2.51 -10.27 13.05
N THR A 69 1.86 -9.10 13.20
CA THR A 69 0.42 -8.93 13.03
C THR A 69 0.10 -7.73 12.15
N TRP A 70 -1.05 -7.79 11.47
CA TRP A 70 -1.50 -6.79 10.51
C TRP A 70 -2.97 -6.43 10.74
N GLU A 71 -3.25 -5.14 10.77
CA GLU A 71 -4.60 -4.57 10.84
C GLU A 71 -4.97 -3.98 9.47
N GLU A 72 -6.16 -4.29 8.98
CA GLU A 72 -6.70 -3.60 7.80
C GLU A 72 -7.08 -2.16 8.18
N ILE A 73 -6.58 -1.19 7.42
CA ILE A 73 -6.85 0.25 7.57
C ILE A 73 -7.50 0.80 6.30
N ALA A 74 -7.90 2.07 6.34
CA ALA A 74 -8.54 2.71 5.18
C ALA A 74 -7.62 2.67 3.96
N ALA A 75 -8.18 2.29 2.81
CA ALA A 75 -7.56 2.44 1.51
C ALA A 75 -8.00 3.77 0.87
N PRO A 76 -7.14 4.44 0.09
CA PRO A 76 -7.54 5.63 -0.66
C PRO A 76 -8.68 5.30 -1.63
N ALA A 77 -9.66 6.18 -1.72
CA ALA A 77 -10.80 6.04 -2.61
C ALA A 77 -11.18 7.41 -3.19
N PHE A 78 -11.61 7.44 -4.45
CA PHE A 78 -12.17 8.65 -5.02
C PHE A 78 -13.47 9.04 -4.30
N PRO A 79 -13.78 10.35 -4.21
CA PRO A 79 -15.12 10.76 -3.82
C PRO A 79 -16.15 10.23 -4.82
N PRO A 80 -17.45 10.22 -4.47
CA PRO A 80 -18.51 9.89 -5.41
C PRO A 80 -18.37 10.67 -6.72
N LYS A 81 -18.52 9.99 -7.85
CA LYS A 81 -18.49 10.63 -9.16
C LYS A 81 -19.67 11.62 -9.29
N PRO A 82 -19.45 12.90 -9.64
CA PRO A 82 -20.56 13.80 -9.96
C PRO A 82 -21.37 13.29 -11.15
N GLU A 83 -22.69 13.48 -11.14
CA GLU A 83 -23.59 12.97 -12.19
C GLU A 83 -23.26 13.56 -13.58
N ASP A 84 -22.87 14.83 -13.62
CA ASP A 84 -22.57 15.55 -14.86
C ASP A 84 -21.11 15.36 -15.35
N GLU A 85 -20.28 14.62 -14.61
CA GLU A 85 -18.88 14.44 -14.97
C GLU A 85 -18.77 13.38 -16.10
N PRO A 86 -18.32 13.76 -17.32
CA PRO A 86 -18.20 12.83 -18.42
C PRO A 86 -17.11 11.78 -18.15
N ASP A 87 -17.26 10.60 -18.72
CA ASP A 87 -16.19 9.60 -18.69
C ASP A 87 -14.97 10.10 -19.46
N VAL A 88 -13.81 10.04 -18.82
CA VAL A 88 -12.53 10.29 -19.49
C VAL A 88 -12.08 9.02 -20.19
N MET A 89 -11.85 9.10 -21.50
CA MET A 89 -11.41 7.94 -22.28
C MET A 89 -9.90 7.74 -22.16
N CYS A 90 -9.47 6.51 -21.88
CA CYS A 90 -8.06 6.13 -21.92
C CYS A 90 -7.53 6.28 -23.36
N PRO A 91 -6.56 7.16 -23.63
CA PRO A 91 -6.08 7.42 -24.99
C PRO A 91 -5.52 6.19 -25.69
N MET A 92 -4.93 5.28 -24.92
CA MET A 92 -4.31 4.05 -25.44
C MET A 92 -5.29 2.88 -25.56
N GLY A 93 -6.33 2.85 -24.71
CA GLY A 93 -7.25 1.71 -24.60
C GLY A 93 -8.59 1.92 -25.30
N GLY A 94 -8.97 3.18 -25.59
CA GLY A 94 -10.28 3.50 -26.16
C GLY A 94 -11.46 3.14 -25.26
N ILE A 95 -11.21 2.83 -23.99
CA ILE A 95 -12.21 2.52 -22.96
C ILE A 95 -12.23 3.61 -21.88
N PRO A 96 -13.37 3.82 -21.20
CA PRO A 96 -13.45 4.75 -20.07
C PRO A 96 -12.42 4.42 -18.99
N ILE A 97 -11.78 5.44 -18.43
CA ILE A 97 -11.00 5.31 -17.19
C ILE A 97 -12.01 5.16 -16.06
N PRO A 98 -11.94 4.07 -15.27
CA PRO A 98 -12.94 3.79 -14.27
C PRO A 98 -12.82 4.76 -13.07
N TRP A 99 -13.95 5.13 -12.46
CA TRP A 99 -14.00 6.04 -11.30
C TRP A 99 -13.85 5.29 -9.97
N ASN A 100 -12.76 4.55 -9.83
CA ASN A 100 -12.37 3.89 -8.58
C ASN A 100 -10.86 3.70 -8.55
N VAL A 101 -10.31 3.52 -7.35
CA VAL A 101 -8.93 3.09 -7.20
C VAL A 101 -8.86 1.59 -7.49
N GLU A 102 -8.03 1.21 -8.45
CA GLU A 102 -7.78 -0.18 -8.86
C GLU A 102 -6.47 -0.73 -8.30
N LEU A 103 -5.45 0.12 -8.18
CA LEU A 103 -4.15 -0.24 -7.62
C LEU A 103 -3.52 0.90 -6.81
N ILE A 104 -3.12 0.64 -5.56
CA ILE A 104 -2.12 1.47 -4.87
C ILE A 104 -0.76 1.10 -5.47
N TRP A 105 -0.25 1.95 -6.35
CA TRP A 105 0.95 1.69 -7.13
C TRP A 105 2.23 1.98 -6.35
N SER A 106 2.23 3.07 -5.58
CA SER A 106 3.37 3.48 -4.79
C SER A 106 2.93 4.24 -3.55
N MET A 107 3.77 4.19 -2.51
CA MET A 107 3.55 4.95 -1.29
C MET A 107 4.84 5.61 -0.80
N ALA A 108 4.70 6.68 -0.05
CA ALA A 108 5.81 7.36 0.63
C ALA A 108 5.36 7.86 2.01
N THR A 109 6.31 7.95 2.93
CA THR A 109 6.11 8.68 4.19
C THR A 109 6.33 10.17 3.98
N GLY A 110 5.82 11.01 4.89
CA GLY A 110 6.27 12.39 5.03
C GLY A 110 7.67 12.52 5.63
N ASP A 111 8.04 13.75 5.91
CA ASP A 111 9.31 14.11 6.55
C ASP A 111 9.39 13.63 8.01
N PRO A 112 10.59 13.61 8.64
CA PRO A 112 10.76 13.18 10.03
C PRO A 112 9.88 13.91 11.06
N ASP A 113 9.53 15.17 10.81
CA ASP A 113 8.69 16.02 11.65
C ASP A 113 7.18 15.94 11.33
N GLN A 114 6.79 15.07 10.39
CA GLN A 114 5.40 14.90 9.93
C GLN A 114 4.84 13.51 10.29
N PRO A 115 4.83 13.10 11.58
CA PRO A 115 4.37 11.77 11.98
C PRO A 115 2.95 11.49 11.45
N GLY A 116 2.69 10.27 11.01
CA GLY A 116 1.40 9.89 10.42
C GLY A 116 1.17 10.35 8.98
N ARG A 117 2.00 11.26 8.43
CA ARG A 117 1.87 11.65 7.01
C ARG A 117 2.26 10.53 6.08
N LEU A 118 1.35 10.17 5.17
CA LEU A 118 1.54 9.21 4.09
C LEU A 118 1.05 9.80 2.77
N TRP A 119 1.69 9.40 1.68
CA TRP A 119 1.27 9.67 0.32
C TRP A 119 1.04 8.36 -0.41
N ALA A 120 -0.02 8.28 -1.23
CA ALA A 120 -0.30 7.13 -2.08
C ALA A 120 -0.56 7.57 -3.52
N GLY A 121 0.23 7.03 -4.45
CA GLY A 121 -0.01 7.13 -5.88
C GLY A 121 -0.78 5.92 -6.38
N THR A 122 -1.83 6.13 -7.16
CA THR A 122 -2.75 5.06 -7.58
C THR A 122 -2.80 4.83 -9.08
N ILE A 123 -3.45 3.72 -9.47
CA ILE A 123 -4.04 3.48 -10.78
C ILE A 123 -5.56 3.42 -10.60
N PRO A 124 -6.35 4.15 -11.40
CA PRO A 124 -5.94 5.25 -12.28
C PRO A 124 -5.18 6.35 -11.53
N GLY A 125 -4.46 7.18 -12.30
CA GLY A 125 -3.49 8.15 -11.78
C GLY A 125 -4.13 9.21 -10.88
N ALA A 126 -3.83 9.14 -9.58
CA ALA A 126 -4.17 10.15 -8.58
C ALA A 126 -3.16 10.13 -7.43
N LEU A 127 -3.18 11.19 -6.62
CA LEU A 127 -2.34 11.34 -5.44
C LEU A 127 -3.20 11.60 -4.20
N PHE A 128 -3.12 10.71 -3.23
CA PHE A 128 -3.82 10.80 -1.96
C PHE A 128 -2.86 11.14 -0.83
N ARG A 129 -3.37 11.79 0.23
CA ARG A 129 -2.57 12.18 1.40
C ARG A 129 -3.32 11.82 2.68
N SER A 130 -2.69 11.02 3.52
CA SER A 130 -3.14 10.83 4.90
C SER A 130 -2.26 11.62 5.85
N ASP A 131 -2.85 12.13 6.95
CA ASP A 131 -2.16 12.79 8.05
C ASP A 131 -2.29 12.03 9.38
N ASP A 132 -2.90 10.85 9.37
CA ASP A 132 -3.26 10.08 10.56
C ASP A 132 -2.80 8.61 10.50
N GLY A 133 -1.76 8.33 9.71
CA GLY A 133 -1.21 6.99 9.56
C GLY A 133 -2.08 6.07 8.70
N GLY A 134 -2.81 6.64 7.73
CA GLY A 134 -3.67 5.91 6.80
C GLY A 134 -5.02 5.51 7.39
N ARG A 135 -5.45 6.12 8.50
CA ARG A 135 -6.80 5.90 9.05
C ARG A 135 -7.85 6.64 8.22
N SER A 136 -7.46 7.75 7.59
CA SER A 136 -8.21 8.47 6.56
C SER A 136 -7.28 9.04 5.48
N TRP A 137 -7.85 9.39 4.32
CA TRP A 137 -7.15 9.81 3.10
C TRP A 137 -7.79 11.04 2.45
#